data_AF-A0A970PCI3-F1
#
_entry.id   AF-A0A970PCI3-F1
#
_cell.length_a   1.000
_cell.length_b   1.000
_cell.length_c   1.000
_cell.angle_alpha   90.00
_cell.angle_beta   90.00
_cell.angle_gamma   90.00
#
_symmetry.space_group_name_H-M   'P 1'
#
loop_
_entity.id
_entity.type
_entity.pdbx_description
1 polymer ?
#
loop_
_entity_poly.entity_id
_entity_poly.type
_entity_poly.pdbx_seq_one_letter_code
_entity_poly.pdbx_strand_id
1 'polypeptide(L)'
;MRTLLICTVMMCALTTAGMGAETIFSADFAGQTTAEGWQFANQRGQASGEFDATEPPEQPGSIRCDIPADNSARTTWVAPRIELKPNTAYRLRFRVMLGDIGNGSRGAYVILYENHVQDAEHWHMTPYMRGSRDWHDREIVFITREDATWGRLECKLWEVTGHAWFDDIVLEEISRDELQLEDARGGRLVLPEDDGFALQTIFYPAHRRADSTMHLLPERLNPIAMFPYGRPDEIADPAIVIEAPEAVTVSGPVVTGREPLPEPIEITPEAVQRDGQAYLRWRLPIREETLRTGLKPDGPNWTRYHFV
;
A
#
# COMPACT_ATOMS: atom_id res chain seq x y z
N MET A 1 -54.14 -54.72 -20.50
CA MET A 1 -52.72 -54.34 -20.41
C MET A 1 -52.59 -52.84 -20.64
N ARG A 2 -52.39 -52.05 -19.59
CA ARG A 2 -51.95 -50.65 -19.67
C ARG A 2 -51.06 -50.40 -18.46
N THR A 3 -49.76 -50.40 -18.69
CA THR A 3 -48.73 -50.14 -17.67
C THR A 3 -48.47 -48.63 -17.68
N LEU A 4 -48.85 -47.95 -16.61
CA LEU A 4 -48.60 -46.52 -16.42
C LEU A 4 -47.18 -46.36 -15.84
N LEU A 5 -46.26 -45.79 -16.62
CA LEU A 5 -44.91 -45.48 -16.18
C LEU A 5 -44.93 -44.06 -15.58
N ILE A 6 -44.81 -43.94 -14.25
CA ILE A 6 -44.69 -42.67 -13.55
C ILE A 6 -43.19 -42.32 -13.50
N CYS A 7 -42.76 -41.41 -14.38
CA CYS A 7 -41.43 -40.80 -14.33
C CYS A 7 -41.40 -39.71 -13.26
N THR A 8 -40.87 -40.03 -12.09
CA THR A 8 -40.50 -39.04 -11.06
C THR A 8 -39.22 -38.34 -11.50
N VAL A 9 -39.33 -37.13 -12.04
CA VAL A 9 -38.19 -36.25 -12.30
C VAL A 9 -37.79 -35.59 -10.98
N MET A 10 -36.73 -36.11 -10.37
CA MET A 10 -36.10 -35.50 -9.19
C MET A 10 -35.28 -34.29 -9.68
N MET A 11 -35.87 -33.10 -9.63
CA MET A 11 -35.13 -31.85 -9.83
C MET A 11 -34.21 -31.64 -8.63
N CYS A 12 -32.96 -32.07 -8.74
CA CYS A 12 -31.89 -31.61 -7.86
C CYS A 12 -31.68 -30.12 -8.14
N ALA A 13 -32.18 -29.27 -7.26
CA ALA A 13 -31.78 -27.88 -7.19
C ALA A 13 -30.29 -27.85 -6.79
N LEU A 14 -29.41 -27.68 -7.78
CA LEU A 14 -28.03 -27.25 -7.55
C LEU A 14 -28.09 -25.82 -7.04
N THR A 15 -28.20 -25.65 -5.72
CA THR A 15 -27.80 -24.40 -5.08
C THR A 15 -26.31 -24.26 -5.29
N THR A 16 -25.90 -23.50 -6.31
CA THR A 16 -24.57 -22.93 -6.36
C THR A 16 -24.44 -22.03 -5.15
N ALA A 17 -23.90 -22.56 -4.05
CA ALA A 17 -23.41 -21.75 -2.95
C ALA A 17 -22.37 -20.82 -3.59
N GLY A 18 -22.75 -19.56 -3.79
CA GLY A 18 -21.76 -18.54 -4.07
C GLY A 18 -20.81 -18.57 -2.90
N MET A 19 -19.59 -19.05 -3.13
CA MET A 19 -18.50 -19.02 -2.15
C MET A 19 -18.06 -17.57 -1.98
N GLY A 20 -18.95 -16.74 -1.41
CA GLY A 20 -18.59 -15.42 -0.95
C GLY A 20 -17.66 -15.58 0.25
N ALA A 21 -16.69 -14.68 0.36
CA ALA A 21 -15.80 -14.62 1.51
C ALA A 21 -16.63 -14.54 2.81
N GLU A 22 -16.35 -15.40 3.79
CA GLU A 22 -17.03 -15.41 5.08
C GLU A 22 -16.26 -14.50 6.04
N THR A 23 -16.86 -13.40 6.49
CA THR A 23 -16.27 -12.56 7.53
C THR A 23 -16.28 -13.29 8.86
N ILE A 24 -15.10 -13.56 9.42
CA ILE A 24 -14.95 -14.25 10.71
C ILE A 24 -14.58 -13.29 11.85
N PHE A 25 -14.11 -12.08 11.52
CA PHE A 25 -13.85 -11.02 12.48
C PHE A 25 -14.00 -9.65 11.81
N SER A 26 -14.59 -8.69 12.54
CA SER A 26 -14.73 -7.30 12.08
C SER A 26 -14.65 -6.32 13.26
N ALA A 27 -13.97 -5.19 13.07
CA ALA A 27 -13.95 -4.05 13.98
C ALA A 27 -13.90 -2.75 13.16
N ASP A 28 -15.05 -2.07 13.07
CA ASP A 28 -15.29 -0.83 12.31
C ASP A 28 -15.39 0.43 13.20
N PHE A 29 -15.36 0.21 14.53
CA PHE A 29 -15.38 1.19 15.62
C PHE A 29 -16.47 2.28 15.58
N ALA A 30 -17.33 2.25 14.58
CA ALA A 30 -18.28 3.31 14.26
C ALA A 30 -19.32 3.49 15.36
N GLY A 31 -19.43 4.71 15.87
CA GLY A 31 -20.40 5.05 16.92
C GLY A 31 -20.07 4.42 18.28
N GLN A 32 -18.89 3.83 18.44
CA GLN A 32 -18.39 3.36 19.73
C GLN A 32 -17.79 4.53 20.52
N THR A 33 -17.73 4.38 21.84
CA THR A 33 -17.07 5.35 22.74
C THR A 33 -15.76 4.81 23.30
N THR A 34 -15.47 3.53 23.06
CA THR A 34 -14.28 2.79 23.48
C THR A 34 -13.98 1.71 22.46
N ALA A 35 -12.75 1.19 22.47
CA ALA A 35 -12.38 0.02 21.65
C ALA A 35 -12.82 -1.28 22.35
N GLU A 36 -14.11 -1.62 22.29
CA GLU A 36 -14.65 -2.76 23.04
C GLU A 36 -13.93 -4.08 22.70
N GLY A 37 -13.48 -4.81 23.73
CA GLY A 37 -12.75 -6.07 23.58
C GLY A 37 -11.26 -5.94 23.20
N TRP A 38 -10.82 -4.77 22.75
CA TRP A 38 -9.41 -4.51 22.44
C TRP A 38 -8.62 -4.12 23.69
N GLN A 39 -7.36 -4.53 23.73
CA GLN A 39 -6.45 -4.24 24.84
C GLN A 39 -5.24 -3.43 24.36
N PHE A 40 -4.99 -2.30 25.01
CA PHE A 40 -3.76 -1.54 24.78
C PHE A 40 -2.62 -2.04 25.66
N ALA A 41 -1.42 -2.13 25.10
CA ALA A 41 -0.18 -2.45 25.80
C ALA A 41 0.95 -1.49 25.38
N ASN A 42 1.47 -0.73 26.35
CA ASN A 42 2.78 -0.11 26.25
C ASN A 42 3.83 -1.15 26.66
N GLN A 43 4.61 -1.63 25.69
CA GLN A 43 5.60 -2.69 25.90
C GLN A 43 6.99 -2.16 26.25
N ARG A 44 7.32 -0.94 25.82
CA ARG A 44 8.62 -0.31 26.07
C ARG A 44 8.51 1.20 25.92
N GLY A 45 9.24 1.93 26.73
CA GLY A 45 9.48 3.36 26.52
C GLY A 45 8.28 4.26 26.82
N GLN A 46 8.41 5.54 26.47
CA GLN A 46 7.32 6.51 26.63
C GLN A 46 6.38 6.46 25.44
N ALA A 47 5.19 5.89 25.65
CA ALA A 47 4.18 5.78 24.63
C ALA A 47 2.77 5.60 25.21
N SER A 48 1.76 5.87 24.40
CA SER A 48 0.34 5.72 24.75
C SER A 48 -0.47 5.14 23.60
N GLY A 49 -1.71 4.80 23.89
CA GLY A 49 -2.71 4.49 22.89
C GLY A 49 -4.08 4.83 23.44
N GLU A 50 -4.94 5.28 22.56
CA GLU A 50 -6.28 5.75 22.89
C GLU A 50 -7.29 5.31 21.84
N PHE A 51 -8.56 5.33 22.23
CA PHE A 51 -9.65 5.30 21.27
C PHE A 51 -9.93 6.74 20.83
N ASP A 52 -9.81 6.99 19.54
CA ASP A 52 -10.07 8.29 18.93
C ASP A 52 -11.48 8.30 18.35
N ALA A 53 -12.41 8.93 19.08
CA ALA A 53 -13.82 9.01 18.68
C ALA A 53 -14.08 10.07 17.60
N THR A 54 -13.03 10.71 17.06
CA THR A 54 -13.14 11.78 16.06
C THR A 54 -12.60 11.40 14.69
N GLU A 55 -11.84 10.31 14.61
CA GLU A 55 -11.21 9.82 13.40
C GLU A 55 -11.71 8.40 13.06
N PRO A 56 -11.98 8.08 11.78
CA PRO A 56 -12.03 9.00 10.64
C PRO A 56 -13.25 9.96 10.69
N PRO A 57 -13.22 11.14 10.04
CA PRO A 57 -14.30 12.13 10.13
C PRO A 57 -15.65 11.65 9.59
N GLU A 58 -15.64 10.78 8.57
CA GLU A 58 -16.84 10.21 7.95
C GLU A 58 -17.48 9.10 8.79
N GLN A 59 -16.68 8.41 9.63
CA GLN A 59 -17.10 7.29 10.44
C GLN A 59 -16.33 7.33 11.77
N PRO A 60 -16.72 8.20 12.72
CA PRO A 60 -15.90 8.44 13.89
C PRO A 60 -15.74 7.21 14.79
N GLY A 61 -14.49 6.92 15.14
CA GLY A 61 -14.08 5.79 15.99
C GLY A 61 -12.88 5.06 15.39
N SER A 62 -11.73 5.10 16.07
CA SER A 62 -10.55 4.33 15.67
C SER A 62 -9.63 4.07 16.86
N ILE A 63 -8.73 3.08 16.74
CA ILE A 63 -7.68 2.86 17.75
C ILE A 63 -6.39 3.55 17.32
N ARG A 64 -5.79 4.33 18.24
CA ARG A 64 -4.57 5.10 17.99
C ARG A 64 -3.40 4.60 18.83
N CYS A 65 -2.23 4.56 18.22
CA CYS A 65 -0.94 4.35 18.86
C CYS A 65 -0.11 5.65 18.79
N ASP A 66 0.52 6.03 19.91
CA ASP A 66 1.26 7.28 20.05
C ASP A 66 2.67 7.07 20.60
N ILE A 67 3.68 7.55 19.88
CA ILE A 67 5.05 7.66 20.37
C ILE A 67 5.57 9.07 20.10
N PRO A 68 5.43 10.03 21.03
CA PRO A 68 5.70 11.43 20.75
C PRO A 68 7.21 11.74 20.58
N ALA A 69 8.09 11.01 21.28
CA ALA A 69 9.51 11.38 21.34
C ALA A 69 10.49 10.20 21.46
N ASP A 70 10.11 9.10 22.09
CA ASP A 70 11.00 7.96 22.34
C ASP A 70 11.00 7.00 21.14
N ASN A 71 11.94 7.18 20.21
CA ASN A 71 12.07 6.30 19.03
C ASN A 71 12.47 4.85 19.35
N SER A 72 12.62 4.48 20.63
CA SER A 72 12.76 3.11 21.07
C SER A 72 11.45 2.52 21.59
N ALA A 73 10.42 3.33 21.83
CA ALA A 73 9.19 2.87 22.47
C ALA A 73 8.37 1.89 21.59
N ARG A 74 7.42 1.18 22.21
CA ARG A 74 6.61 0.14 21.56
C ARG A 74 5.18 0.17 22.08
N THR A 75 4.25 0.44 21.18
CA THR A 75 2.80 0.43 21.45
C THR A 75 2.13 -0.69 20.68
N THR A 76 1.13 -1.30 21.29
CA THR A 76 0.36 -2.38 20.68
C THR A 76 -1.09 -2.33 21.13
N TRP A 77 -2.01 -2.31 20.19
CA TRP A 77 -3.40 -2.69 20.41
C TRP A 77 -3.57 -4.17 20.05
N VAL A 78 -4.26 -4.92 20.90
CA VAL A 78 -4.45 -6.37 20.76
C VAL A 78 -5.95 -6.64 20.64
N ALA A 79 -6.35 -7.33 19.58
CA ALA A 79 -7.74 -7.74 19.38
C ALA A 79 -8.12 -8.88 20.36
N PRO A 80 -9.43 -9.14 20.54
CA PRO A 80 -9.90 -10.39 21.11
C PRO A 80 -9.32 -11.61 20.39
N ARG A 81 -9.43 -12.78 21.02
CA ARG A 81 -9.09 -14.07 20.40
C ARG A 81 -9.99 -14.30 19.18
N ILE A 82 -9.38 -14.59 18.04
CA ILE A 82 -10.08 -14.89 16.77
C ILE A 82 -9.92 -16.38 16.48
N GLU A 83 -11.01 -17.13 16.35
CA GLU A 83 -10.92 -18.55 15.98
C GLU A 83 -10.48 -18.69 14.51
N LEU A 84 -9.53 -19.58 14.25
CA LEU A 84 -9.00 -19.85 12.92
C LEU A 84 -9.08 -21.34 12.62
N LYS A 85 -9.24 -21.68 11.35
CA LYS A 85 -9.19 -23.07 10.89
C LYS A 85 -7.77 -23.40 10.40
N PRO A 86 -7.29 -24.64 10.58
CA PRO A 86 -6.01 -25.05 10.04
C PRO A 86 -6.03 -25.12 8.51
N ASN A 87 -4.88 -24.92 7.86
CA ASN A 87 -4.72 -25.02 6.40
C ASN A 87 -5.71 -24.17 5.57
N THR A 88 -6.20 -23.07 6.12
CA THR A 88 -7.29 -22.26 5.56
C THR A 88 -6.75 -20.92 5.09
N ALA A 89 -7.24 -20.45 3.94
CA ALA A 89 -6.83 -19.18 3.37
C ALA A 89 -7.68 -18.03 3.95
N TYR A 90 -7.00 -16.96 4.34
CA TYR A 90 -7.62 -15.78 4.93
C TYR A 90 -7.14 -14.50 4.25
N ARG A 91 -8.01 -13.50 4.23
CA ARG A 91 -7.71 -12.13 3.86
C ARG A 91 -7.99 -11.21 5.05
N LEU A 92 -6.98 -10.49 5.49
CA LEU A 92 -7.07 -9.44 6.51
C LEU A 92 -6.98 -8.07 5.82
N ARG A 93 -8.05 -7.29 5.88
CA ARG A 93 -8.15 -5.91 5.39
C ARG A 93 -8.25 -4.95 6.56
N PHE A 94 -7.71 -3.75 6.40
CA PHE A 94 -7.83 -2.68 7.38
C PHE A 94 -7.52 -1.32 6.76
N ARG A 95 -8.04 -0.27 7.38
CA ARG A 95 -7.66 1.12 7.11
C ARG A 95 -6.64 1.59 8.11
N VAL A 96 -5.72 2.43 7.65
CA VAL A 96 -4.69 3.03 8.49
C VAL A 96 -4.39 4.47 8.09
N MET A 97 -4.24 5.35 9.08
CA MET A 97 -3.72 6.70 8.93
C MET A 97 -2.41 6.83 9.71
N LEU A 98 -1.44 7.57 9.16
CA LEU A 98 -0.11 7.76 9.71
C LEU A 98 0.15 9.25 9.94
N GLY A 99 0.50 9.63 11.16
CA GLY A 99 0.87 11.00 11.53
C GLY A 99 2.33 11.06 11.91
N ASP A 100 3.16 11.64 11.05
CA ASP A 100 4.57 11.94 11.32
C ASP A 100 5.41 10.75 11.80
N ILE A 101 5.21 9.58 11.20
CA ILE A 101 6.02 8.40 11.53
C ILE A 101 7.45 8.61 11.04
N GLY A 102 8.34 8.87 11.98
CA GLY A 102 9.72 9.27 11.73
C GLY A 102 10.64 8.15 11.22
N ASN A 103 11.93 8.47 11.20
CA ASN A 103 12.98 7.49 10.94
C ASN A 103 13.29 6.70 12.23
N GLY A 104 13.30 5.38 12.13
CA GLY A 104 13.52 4.46 13.25
C GLY A 104 13.84 3.04 12.73
N SER A 105 14.02 2.06 13.58
CA SER A 105 14.29 0.67 13.12
C SER A 105 13.03 -0.01 12.57
N ARG A 106 11.84 0.41 13.00
CA ARG A 106 10.54 -0.13 12.54
C ARG A 106 9.57 1.00 12.20
N GLY A 107 8.27 0.74 12.21
CA GLY A 107 7.22 1.68 11.83
C GLY A 107 5.87 1.29 12.42
N ALA A 108 4.78 1.77 11.80
CA ALA A 108 3.46 1.20 12.01
C ALA A 108 3.30 -0.12 11.24
N TYR A 109 2.60 -1.09 11.80
CA TYR A 109 2.32 -2.36 11.13
C TYR A 109 1.19 -3.11 11.81
N VAL A 110 0.55 -4.01 11.06
CA VAL A 110 -0.41 -4.97 11.58
C VAL A 110 0.18 -6.36 11.47
N ILE A 111 -0.02 -7.18 12.49
CA ILE A 111 0.49 -8.54 12.57
C ILE A 111 -0.54 -9.47 13.20
N LEU A 112 -0.71 -10.65 12.63
CA LEU A 112 -1.50 -11.73 13.20
C LEU A 112 -0.57 -12.89 13.57
N TYR A 113 -0.62 -13.34 14.81
CA TYR A 113 0.11 -14.53 15.28
C TYR A 113 -0.84 -15.73 15.38
N GLU A 114 -0.49 -16.84 14.75
CA GLU A 114 -1.16 -18.12 14.93
C GLU A 114 -0.84 -18.69 16.31
N ASN A 115 -1.88 -19.05 17.06
CA ASN A 115 -1.78 -19.58 18.41
C ASN A 115 -0.95 -18.70 19.38
N HIS A 116 -0.75 -17.41 19.05
CA HIS A 116 0.13 -16.46 19.76
C HIS A 116 1.61 -16.91 19.85
N VAL A 117 2.06 -17.71 18.89
CA VAL A 117 3.48 -18.08 18.77
C VAL A 117 4.24 -16.97 18.06
N GLN A 118 5.17 -16.31 18.76
CA GLN A 118 5.96 -15.20 18.21
C GLN A 118 7.17 -15.68 17.40
N ASP A 119 6.90 -16.48 16.37
CA ASP A 119 7.89 -17.02 15.45
C ASP A 119 7.54 -16.62 14.02
N ALA A 120 8.57 -16.49 13.17
CA ALA A 120 8.38 -16.05 11.79
C ALA A 120 7.56 -17.02 10.94
N GLU A 121 7.54 -18.31 11.29
CA GLU A 121 6.71 -19.30 10.63
C GLU A 121 5.25 -19.28 11.10
N HIS A 122 4.92 -18.51 12.13
CA HIS A 122 3.61 -18.48 12.78
C HIS A 122 2.93 -17.10 12.69
N TRP A 123 3.49 -16.16 11.93
CA TRP A 123 2.93 -14.83 11.82
C TRP A 123 2.65 -14.39 10.39
N HIS A 124 1.73 -13.44 10.26
CA HIS A 124 1.37 -12.79 9.00
C HIS A 124 1.34 -11.30 9.26
N MET A 125 2.20 -10.53 8.59
CA MET A 125 2.35 -9.11 8.89
C MET A 125 2.51 -8.24 7.64
N THR A 126 2.12 -6.97 7.75
CA THR A 126 2.45 -5.97 6.74
C THR A 126 3.93 -5.58 6.83
N PRO A 127 4.52 -5.07 5.74
CA PRO A 127 5.74 -4.27 5.83
C PRO A 127 5.56 -3.08 6.79
N TYR A 128 6.68 -2.56 7.31
CA TYR A 128 6.65 -1.35 8.14
C TYR A 128 6.20 -0.13 7.35
N MET A 129 5.20 0.56 7.86
CA MET A 129 4.64 1.79 7.33
C MET A 129 5.27 3.01 8.02
N ARG A 130 5.56 4.05 7.24
CA ARG A 130 6.30 5.25 7.67
C ARG A 130 5.78 6.51 6.99
N GLY A 131 6.24 7.66 7.46
CA GLY A 131 5.86 8.98 6.96
C GLY A 131 4.50 9.43 7.48
N SER A 132 3.99 10.50 6.89
CA SER A 132 2.66 11.02 7.14
C SER A 132 1.77 10.65 5.95
N ARG A 133 0.59 10.12 6.21
CA ARG A 133 -0.32 9.64 5.18
C ARG A 133 -1.74 9.57 5.72
N ASP A 134 -2.68 10.13 4.96
CA ASP A 134 -4.11 10.04 5.22
C ASP A 134 -4.60 8.58 5.18
N TRP A 135 -5.84 8.35 5.60
CA TRP A 135 -6.51 7.05 5.59
C TRP A 135 -6.34 6.33 4.26
N HIS A 136 -5.87 5.08 4.34
CA HIS A 136 -5.69 4.22 3.17
C HIS A 136 -5.81 2.75 3.56
N ASP A 137 -6.22 1.94 2.59
CA ASP A 137 -6.40 0.51 2.79
C ASP A 137 -5.08 -0.27 2.72
N ARG A 138 -5.06 -1.36 3.48
CA ARG A 138 -4.01 -2.38 3.50
C ARG A 138 -4.63 -3.77 3.57
N GLU A 139 -3.86 -4.73 3.08
CA GLU A 139 -4.26 -6.11 3.01
C GLU A 139 -3.09 -7.04 3.32
N ILE A 140 -3.39 -8.16 3.99
CA ILE A 140 -2.54 -9.34 4.11
C ILE A 140 -3.39 -10.54 3.70
N VAL A 141 -2.89 -11.35 2.77
CA VAL A 141 -3.50 -12.63 2.43
C VAL A 141 -2.55 -13.74 2.86
N PHE A 142 -3.06 -14.79 3.48
CA PHE A 142 -2.24 -15.86 4.06
C PHE A 142 -2.97 -17.20 4.14
N ILE A 143 -2.20 -18.28 4.30
CA ILE A 143 -2.72 -19.61 4.65
C ILE A 143 -2.24 -19.94 6.06
N THR A 144 -3.16 -20.37 6.92
CA THR A 144 -2.81 -20.85 8.26
C THR A 144 -2.09 -22.18 8.24
N ARG A 145 -1.27 -22.45 9.26
CA ARG A 145 -0.64 -23.77 9.44
C ARG A 145 -1.65 -24.87 9.76
N GLU A 146 -1.18 -26.12 9.71
CA GLU A 146 -2.00 -27.30 10.04
C GLU A 146 -2.41 -27.38 11.51
N ASP A 147 -1.69 -26.70 12.41
CA ASP A 147 -1.95 -26.67 13.85
C ASP A 147 -2.61 -25.36 14.31
N ALA A 148 -2.94 -24.45 13.39
CA ALA A 148 -3.59 -23.20 13.71
C ALA A 148 -5.01 -23.45 14.22
N THR A 149 -5.31 -22.93 15.42
CA THR A 149 -6.66 -22.99 16.01
C THR A 149 -7.22 -21.61 16.32
N TRP A 150 -6.37 -20.60 16.45
CA TRP A 150 -6.78 -19.22 16.66
C TRP A 150 -5.68 -18.23 16.28
N GLY A 151 -6.05 -16.97 16.11
CA GLY A 151 -5.17 -15.85 15.80
C GLY A 151 -5.20 -14.77 16.88
N ARG A 152 -4.03 -14.18 17.13
CA ARG A 152 -3.89 -12.93 17.90
C ARG A 152 -3.50 -11.81 16.96
N LEU A 153 -4.45 -10.93 16.66
CA LEU A 153 -4.24 -9.76 15.83
C LEU A 153 -3.73 -8.59 16.69
N GLU A 154 -2.69 -7.91 16.19
CA GLU A 154 -2.07 -6.77 16.86
C GLU A 154 -1.82 -5.62 15.87
N CYS A 155 -2.23 -4.41 16.26
CA CYS A 155 -1.93 -3.16 15.57
C CYS A 155 -0.83 -2.41 16.33
N LYS A 156 0.26 -2.06 15.65
CA LYS A 156 1.52 -1.67 16.32
C LYS A 156 2.11 -0.39 15.76
N LEU A 157 2.74 0.38 16.64
CA LEU A 157 3.72 1.41 16.30
C LEU A 157 4.96 1.21 17.18
N TRP A 158 6.06 0.76 16.59
CA TRP A 158 7.25 0.34 17.34
C TRP A 158 8.51 1.04 16.83
N GLU A 159 9.42 1.35 17.74
CA GLU A 159 10.79 1.80 17.49
C GLU A 159 10.88 2.94 16.48
N VAL A 160 9.97 3.90 16.65
CA VAL A 160 9.79 5.10 15.82
C VAL A 160 8.96 6.11 16.61
N THR A 161 9.04 7.40 16.26
CA THR A 161 8.10 8.43 16.76
C THR A 161 6.93 8.61 15.81
N GLY A 162 5.83 9.20 16.27
CA GLY A 162 4.65 9.53 15.48
C GLY A 162 3.38 8.90 16.01
N HIS A 163 2.39 8.81 15.13
CA HIS A 163 1.03 8.40 15.43
C HIS A 163 0.52 7.45 14.35
N ALA A 164 -0.24 6.43 14.74
CA ALA A 164 -0.89 5.52 13.81
C ALA A 164 -2.30 5.19 14.29
N TRP A 165 -3.28 5.41 13.42
CA TRP A 165 -4.68 5.05 13.64
C TRP A 165 -5.02 3.83 12.80
N PHE A 166 -5.84 2.93 13.34
CA PHE A 166 -6.31 1.73 12.64
C PHE A 166 -7.82 1.63 12.80
N ASP A 167 -8.49 1.28 11.70
CA ASP A 167 -9.95 1.17 11.62
C ASP A 167 -10.38 0.18 10.51
N ASP A 168 -11.67 -0.12 10.41
CA ASP A 168 -12.30 -0.98 9.41
C ASP A 168 -11.54 -2.32 9.23
N ILE A 169 -11.17 -2.94 10.36
CA ILE A 169 -10.39 -4.17 10.41
C ILE A 169 -11.32 -5.34 10.14
N VAL A 170 -11.08 -6.08 9.06
CA VAL A 170 -11.91 -7.19 8.61
C VAL A 170 -11.04 -8.39 8.30
N LEU A 171 -11.35 -9.55 8.88
CA LEU A 171 -10.75 -10.83 8.53
C LEU A 171 -11.80 -11.74 7.91
N GLU A 172 -11.49 -12.24 6.72
CA GLU A 172 -12.37 -13.08 5.92
C GLU A 172 -11.70 -14.41 5.61
N GLU A 173 -12.46 -15.50 5.71
CA GLU A 173 -12.11 -16.76 5.09
C GLU A 173 -12.37 -16.66 3.59
N ILE A 174 -11.34 -16.97 2.79
CA ILE A 174 -11.40 -16.92 1.34
C ILE A 174 -11.08 -18.29 0.73
N SER A 175 -11.44 -18.47 -0.54
CA SER A 175 -11.06 -19.68 -1.26
C SER A 175 -9.56 -19.70 -1.58
N ARG A 176 -8.97 -20.91 -1.73
CA ARG A 176 -7.58 -21.04 -2.21
C ARG A 176 -7.39 -20.51 -3.64
N ASP A 177 -8.44 -20.56 -4.45
CA ASP A 177 -8.41 -20.02 -5.82
C ASP A 177 -8.35 -18.48 -5.79
N GLU A 178 -9.09 -17.84 -4.87
CA GLU A 178 -9.02 -16.40 -4.64
C GLU A 178 -7.65 -15.97 -4.12
N LEU A 179 -7.06 -16.72 -3.19
CA LEU A 179 -5.68 -16.49 -2.74
C LEU A 179 -4.69 -16.52 -3.91
N GLN A 180 -4.76 -17.52 -4.80
CA GLN A 180 -3.85 -17.60 -5.96
C GLN A 180 -4.02 -16.41 -6.92
N LEU A 181 -5.24 -15.91 -7.08
CA LEU A 181 -5.52 -14.71 -7.87
C LEU A 181 -4.91 -13.47 -7.22
N GLU A 182 -5.00 -13.35 -5.90
CA GLU A 182 -4.39 -12.22 -5.16
C GLU A 182 -2.86 -12.30 -5.14
N ASP A 183 -2.26 -13.47 -4.92
CA ASP A 183 -0.81 -13.68 -5.02
C ASP A 183 -0.30 -13.34 -6.44
N ALA A 184 -1.07 -13.68 -7.47
CA ALA A 184 -0.73 -13.32 -8.86
C ALA A 184 -0.79 -11.81 -9.12
N ARG A 185 -1.55 -11.05 -8.34
CA ARG A 185 -1.60 -9.57 -8.37
C ARG A 185 -0.53 -8.95 -7.47
N GLY A 186 -0.30 -9.53 -6.30
CA GLY A 186 0.63 -9.12 -5.25
C GLY A 186 2.09 -9.36 -5.60
N GLY A 187 2.61 -8.64 -6.59
CA GLY A 187 4.05 -8.70 -6.90
C GLY A 187 4.39 -8.36 -8.33
N ARG A 188 3.41 -8.30 -9.23
CA ARG A 188 3.65 -7.85 -10.59
C ARG A 188 3.64 -6.32 -10.58
N LEU A 189 4.79 -5.71 -10.89
CA LEU A 189 4.82 -4.32 -11.35
C LEU A 189 3.83 -4.24 -12.52
N VAL A 190 2.70 -3.57 -12.31
CA VAL A 190 1.75 -3.28 -13.38
C VAL A 190 2.35 -2.10 -14.13
N LEU A 191 3.05 -2.43 -15.21
CA LEU A 191 3.53 -1.44 -16.16
C LEU A 191 2.32 -0.89 -16.92
N PRO A 192 2.23 0.43 -17.16
CA PRO A 192 1.22 0.97 -18.06
C PRO A 192 1.35 0.31 -19.45
N GLU A 193 0.23 0.23 -20.18
CA GLU A 193 0.29 -0.11 -21.61
C GLU A 193 1.15 0.94 -22.33
N ASP A 194 1.97 0.49 -23.28
CA ASP A 194 2.74 1.39 -24.13
C ASP A 194 1.77 2.17 -25.02
N ASP A 195 1.61 3.47 -24.72
CA ASP A 195 0.75 4.38 -25.47
C ASP A 195 1.43 4.93 -26.75
N GLY A 196 2.65 4.48 -27.05
CA GLY A 196 3.45 4.92 -28.19
C GLY A 196 4.13 6.27 -27.99
N PHE A 197 4.00 6.88 -26.81
CA PHE A 197 4.67 8.12 -26.47
C PHE A 197 6.10 7.85 -25.98
N ALA A 198 7.08 8.61 -26.48
CA ALA A 198 8.51 8.39 -26.21
C ALA A 198 8.94 8.52 -24.73
N LEU A 199 8.01 8.96 -23.86
CA LEU A 199 8.20 9.08 -22.42
C LEU A 199 7.09 8.33 -21.69
N GLN A 200 7.44 7.21 -21.07
CA GLN A 200 6.55 6.49 -20.16
C GLN A 200 6.80 6.94 -18.71
N THR A 201 5.74 7.13 -17.93
CA THR A 201 5.87 7.54 -16.52
C THR A 201 5.26 6.53 -15.57
N ILE A 202 5.94 6.29 -14.45
CA ILE A 202 5.46 5.47 -13.34
C ILE A 202 5.61 6.28 -12.06
N PHE A 203 4.51 6.56 -11.40
CA PHE A 203 4.52 7.07 -10.03
C PHE A 203 4.94 5.94 -9.10
N TYR A 204 6.12 6.07 -8.50
CA TYR A 204 6.61 5.13 -7.52
C TYR A 204 6.30 5.68 -6.12
N PRO A 205 5.55 4.97 -5.24
CA PRO A 205 5.16 3.56 -5.28
C PRO A 205 3.71 3.27 -5.75
N ALA A 206 2.97 4.22 -6.31
CA ALA A 206 1.56 4.04 -6.70
C ALA A 206 1.32 2.80 -7.58
N HIS A 207 2.25 2.46 -8.49
CA HIS A 207 2.15 1.29 -9.38
C HIS A 207 2.49 -0.06 -8.74
N ARG A 208 2.85 -0.08 -7.44
CA ARG A 208 2.99 -1.31 -6.66
C ARG A 208 1.76 -1.60 -5.79
N ARG A 209 0.75 -0.75 -5.82
CA ARG A 209 -0.47 -0.93 -5.04
C ARG A 209 -1.49 -1.70 -5.88
N ALA A 210 -2.19 -2.65 -5.25
CA ALA A 210 -3.23 -3.43 -5.92
C ALA A 210 -4.39 -2.56 -6.42
N ASP A 211 -4.62 -1.41 -5.80
CA ASP A 211 -5.70 -0.46 -6.10
C ASP A 211 -5.32 0.64 -7.12
N SER A 212 -4.05 0.70 -7.56
CA SER A 212 -3.53 1.71 -8.50
C SER A 212 -3.76 3.18 -8.09
N THR A 213 -4.01 3.46 -6.80
CA THR A 213 -4.26 4.82 -6.33
C THR A 213 -2.97 5.59 -6.08
N MET A 214 -2.94 6.86 -6.51
CA MET A 214 -1.84 7.80 -6.30
C MET A 214 -2.23 8.83 -5.24
N HIS A 215 -1.48 8.86 -4.13
CA HIS A 215 -1.59 9.92 -3.13
C HIS A 215 -0.33 10.77 -3.19
N LEU A 216 -0.48 12.01 -3.66
CA LEU A 216 0.59 13.01 -3.59
C LEU A 216 0.55 13.63 -2.20
N LEU A 217 1.70 13.63 -1.53
CA LEU A 217 1.85 14.21 -0.20
C LEU A 217 2.17 15.70 -0.33
N PRO A 218 1.35 16.61 0.24
CA PRO A 218 1.69 18.04 0.33
C PRO A 218 3.03 18.23 1.05
N GLU A 219 3.87 19.15 0.57
CA GLU A 219 5.16 19.51 1.20
C GLU A 219 6.18 18.36 1.32
N ARG A 220 6.00 17.26 0.56
CA ARG A 220 6.94 16.13 0.52
C ARG A 220 7.42 15.87 -0.92
N LEU A 221 8.58 15.21 -1.03
CA LEU A 221 9.08 14.70 -2.31
C LEU A 221 8.23 13.52 -2.76
N ASN A 222 7.59 13.64 -3.92
CA ASN A 222 6.80 12.58 -4.55
C ASN A 222 7.53 12.10 -5.80
N PRO A 223 8.35 11.04 -5.74
CA PRO A 223 9.23 10.67 -6.85
C PRO A 223 8.45 10.10 -8.03
N ILE A 224 8.69 10.66 -9.21
CA ILE A 224 8.16 10.18 -10.48
C ILE A 224 9.29 9.48 -11.23
N ALA A 225 9.14 8.18 -11.51
CA ALA A 225 10.09 7.46 -12.34
C ALA A 225 9.69 7.61 -13.82
N MET A 226 10.61 8.07 -14.63
CA MET A 226 10.43 8.31 -16.06
C MET A 226 11.31 7.37 -16.90
N PHE A 227 10.71 6.75 -17.91
CA PHE A 227 11.32 5.73 -18.77
C PHE A 227 11.32 6.22 -20.21
N PRO A 228 12.33 7.01 -20.61
CA PRO A 228 12.45 7.43 -22.00
C PRO A 228 12.85 6.25 -22.89
N TYR A 229 12.35 6.25 -24.13
CA TYR A 229 12.84 5.37 -25.19
C TYR A 229 12.88 6.10 -26.53
N GLY A 230 13.58 5.53 -27.50
CA GLY A 230 13.90 6.18 -28.76
C GLY A 230 15.25 5.75 -29.30
N ARG A 231 15.67 6.39 -30.38
CA ARG A 231 16.93 6.09 -31.07
C ARG A 231 18.05 6.93 -30.48
N PRO A 232 19.13 6.33 -29.94
CA PRO A 232 20.21 7.09 -29.33
C PRO A 232 20.76 8.17 -30.26
N ASP A 233 21.02 7.84 -31.52
CA ASP A 233 21.59 8.73 -32.54
C ASP A 233 20.72 9.95 -32.90
N GLU A 234 19.44 9.93 -32.55
CA GLU A 234 18.50 11.05 -32.78
C GLU A 234 18.45 12.03 -31.59
N ILE A 235 19.15 11.75 -30.48
CA ILE A 235 19.15 12.60 -29.29
C ILE A 235 20.08 13.81 -29.46
N ALA A 236 19.58 15.00 -29.13
CA ALA A 236 20.35 16.23 -28.97
C ALA A 236 19.75 17.09 -27.86
N ASP A 237 20.59 17.65 -26.98
CA ASP A 237 20.20 18.52 -25.85
C ASP A 237 19.01 17.96 -25.02
N PRO A 238 19.14 16.73 -24.47
CA PRO A 238 18.01 16.08 -23.82
C PRO A 238 17.65 16.75 -22.49
N ALA A 239 16.37 17.01 -22.32
CA ALA A 239 15.81 17.52 -21.07
C ALA A 239 14.42 16.95 -20.82
N ILE A 240 14.06 16.80 -19.54
CA ILE A 240 12.69 16.59 -19.10
C ILE A 240 12.04 17.96 -18.92
N VAL A 241 10.95 18.20 -19.63
CA VAL A 241 10.17 19.43 -19.50
C VAL A 241 8.94 19.13 -18.67
N ILE A 242 8.80 19.83 -17.54
CA ILE A 242 7.65 19.68 -16.64
C ILE A 242 6.95 21.03 -16.54
N GLU A 243 5.63 21.02 -16.71
CA GLU A 243 4.77 22.16 -16.45
C GLU A 243 3.83 21.81 -15.30
N ALA A 244 3.84 22.59 -14.23
CA ALA A 244 3.00 22.37 -13.06
C ALA A 244 2.48 23.69 -12.47
N PRO A 245 1.37 23.70 -11.71
CA PRO A 245 0.88 24.90 -11.02
C PRO A 245 1.93 25.49 -10.07
N GLU A 246 1.83 26.78 -9.76
CA GLU A 246 2.79 27.50 -8.89
C GLU A 246 2.95 26.91 -7.48
N ALA A 247 1.97 26.13 -7.01
CA ALA A 247 2.02 25.44 -5.72
C ALA A 247 2.93 24.20 -5.72
N VAL A 248 3.46 23.79 -6.88
CA VAL A 248 4.32 22.61 -7.02
C VAL A 248 5.78 23.04 -7.19
N THR A 249 6.66 22.44 -6.40
CA THR A 249 8.11 22.55 -6.60
C THR A 249 8.63 21.27 -7.23
N VAL A 250 9.48 21.41 -8.24
CA VAL A 250 10.08 20.30 -8.97
C VAL A 250 11.59 20.31 -8.77
N SER A 251 12.19 19.15 -8.51
CA SER A 251 13.63 18.97 -8.34
C SER A 251 14.08 17.73 -9.11
N GLY A 252 15.18 17.80 -9.86
CA GLY A 252 15.59 16.71 -10.76
C GLY A 252 16.21 17.19 -12.07
N PRO A 253 16.47 16.31 -13.06
CA PRO A 253 16.20 14.89 -13.01
C PRO A 253 17.38 14.14 -12.38
N VAL A 254 17.10 13.18 -11.53
CA VAL A 254 18.10 12.28 -10.95
C VAL A 254 18.11 11.00 -11.78
N VAL A 255 19.19 10.72 -12.50
CA VAL A 255 19.26 9.49 -13.28
C VAL A 255 19.54 8.30 -12.38
N THR A 256 18.76 7.23 -12.51
CA THR A 256 18.90 6.01 -11.71
C THR A 256 18.99 4.77 -12.59
N GLY A 257 20.06 4.01 -12.37
CA GLY A 257 20.21 2.62 -12.82
C GLY A 257 20.34 1.70 -11.60
N ARG A 258 21.39 0.87 -11.58
CA ARG A 258 21.82 0.13 -10.38
C ARG A 258 22.84 0.92 -9.53
N GLU A 259 23.00 2.19 -9.82
CA GLU A 259 23.99 3.08 -9.23
C GLU A 259 23.36 3.94 -8.12
N PRO A 260 24.16 4.47 -7.17
CA PRO A 260 23.67 5.39 -6.15
C PRO A 260 22.99 6.62 -6.77
N LEU A 261 21.97 7.14 -6.08
CA LEU A 261 21.24 8.34 -6.48
C LEU A 261 22.19 9.56 -6.49
N PRO A 262 22.37 10.25 -7.63
CA PRO A 262 23.08 11.52 -7.65
C PRO A 262 22.28 12.62 -6.92
N GLU A 263 22.94 13.70 -6.52
CA GLU A 263 22.27 14.86 -5.95
C GLU A 263 21.27 15.47 -6.96
N PRO A 264 20.08 15.89 -6.51
CA PRO A 264 19.11 16.57 -7.36
C PRO A 264 19.65 17.88 -7.93
N ILE A 265 19.25 18.20 -9.16
CA ILE A 265 19.54 19.50 -9.76
C ILE A 265 18.38 20.44 -9.43
N GLU A 266 18.69 21.58 -8.82
CA GLU A 266 17.73 22.67 -8.65
C GLU A 266 17.77 23.60 -9.86
N ILE A 267 16.59 23.91 -10.41
CA ILE A 267 16.44 24.77 -11.57
C ILE A 267 15.35 25.78 -11.30
N THR A 268 15.64 27.04 -11.61
CA THR A 268 14.64 28.12 -11.56
C THR A 268 13.63 27.91 -12.70
N PRO A 269 12.33 27.76 -12.40
CA PRO A 269 11.32 27.62 -13.43
C PRO A 269 11.08 28.92 -14.20
N GLU A 270 10.58 28.80 -15.43
CA GLU A 270 10.01 29.91 -16.20
C GLU A 270 8.49 29.94 -16.05
N ALA A 271 7.91 31.14 -15.95
CA ALA A 271 6.44 31.28 -15.95
C ALA A 271 5.89 31.07 -17.37
N VAL A 272 4.85 30.24 -17.50
CA VAL A 272 4.19 29.94 -18.78
C VAL A 272 2.67 29.96 -18.63
N GLN A 273 1.95 30.17 -19.73
CA GLN A 273 0.49 30.04 -19.77
C GLN A 273 0.09 28.89 -20.70
N ARG A 274 -0.90 28.10 -20.26
CA ARG A 274 -1.49 27.03 -21.05
C ARG A 274 -2.99 26.99 -20.81
N ASP A 275 -3.76 27.04 -21.89
CA ASP A 275 -5.23 27.01 -21.84
C ASP A 275 -5.85 28.04 -20.87
N GLY A 276 -5.22 29.22 -20.77
CA GLY A 276 -5.67 30.32 -19.89
C GLY A 276 -5.27 30.20 -18.42
N GLN A 277 -4.54 29.15 -18.03
CA GLN A 277 -4.05 28.94 -16.67
C GLN A 277 -2.54 29.21 -16.59
N ALA A 278 -2.09 29.74 -15.44
CA ALA A 278 -0.69 30.00 -15.15
C ALA A 278 0.00 28.73 -14.63
N TYR A 279 1.19 28.47 -15.17
CA TYR A 279 2.06 27.35 -14.80
C TYR A 279 3.49 27.84 -14.63
N LEU A 280 4.28 27.03 -13.95
CA LEU A 280 5.73 27.07 -13.96
C LEU A 280 6.24 25.94 -14.85
N ARG A 281 7.24 26.23 -15.68
CA ARG A 281 7.94 25.25 -16.51
C ARG A 281 9.37 25.07 -16.02
N TRP A 282 9.73 23.82 -15.77
CA TRP A 282 11.10 23.40 -15.49
C TRP A 282 11.67 22.69 -16.72
N ARG A 283 12.88 23.07 -17.14
CA ARG A 283 13.67 22.34 -18.15
C ARG A 283 14.83 21.66 -17.44
N LEU A 284 14.64 20.39 -17.11
CA LEU A 284 15.53 19.56 -16.31
C LEU A 284 16.52 18.84 -17.24
N PRO A 285 17.81 19.24 -17.34
CA PRO A 285 18.75 18.66 -18.29
C PRO A 285 19.08 17.22 -17.89
N ILE A 286 19.11 16.33 -18.88
CA ILE A 286 19.56 14.95 -18.71
C ILE A 286 20.97 14.86 -19.27
N ARG A 287 21.87 14.15 -18.59
CA ARG A 287 23.17 13.84 -19.17
C ARG A 287 22.97 12.92 -20.37
N GLU A 288 23.36 13.42 -21.54
CA GLU A 288 23.17 12.74 -22.82
C GLU A 288 23.76 11.33 -22.84
N GLU A 289 24.96 11.17 -22.29
CA GLU A 289 25.63 9.86 -22.15
C GLU A 289 24.78 8.86 -21.35
N THR A 290 24.20 9.31 -20.23
CA THR A 290 23.40 8.45 -19.36
C THR A 290 22.08 8.07 -20.03
N LEU A 291 21.46 9.02 -20.74
CA LEU A 291 20.24 8.76 -21.52
C LEU A 291 20.51 7.75 -22.64
N ARG A 292 21.50 8.01 -23.51
CA ARG A 292 21.84 7.16 -24.66
C ARG A 292 22.09 5.71 -24.29
N THR A 293 22.73 5.46 -23.15
CA THR A 293 23.03 4.10 -22.67
C THR A 293 21.77 3.31 -22.28
N GLY A 294 20.66 3.98 -21.99
CA GLY A 294 19.39 3.35 -21.58
C GLY A 294 18.36 3.19 -22.68
N LEU A 295 18.45 3.97 -23.76
CA LEU A 295 17.45 4.02 -24.83
C LEU A 295 17.41 2.74 -25.67
N LYS A 296 16.20 2.31 -25.99
CA LYS A 296 15.93 1.27 -26.99
C LYS A 296 14.98 1.86 -28.05
N PRO A 297 15.15 1.50 -29.33
CA PRO A 297 14.34 2.07 -30.41
C PRO A 297 12.87 1.63 -30.35
N ASP A 298 12.62 0.42 -29.86
CA ASP A 298 11.31 -0.24 -29.99
C ASP A 298 10.53 -0.32 -28.66
N GLY A 299 10.93 0.44 -27.64
CA GLY A 299 10.17 0.55 -26.39
C GLY A 299 10.99 0.85 -25.14
N PRO A 300 10.33 1.12 -24.00
CA PRO A 300 10.96 1.49 -22.73
C PRO A 300 11.90 0.42 -22.15
N ASN A 301 13.00 0.89 -21.56
CA ASN A 301 13.87 0.05 -20.75
C ASN A 301 13.49 0.15 -19.27
N TRP A 302 12.59 -0.72 -18.81
CA TRP A 302 12.07 -0.74 -17.43
C TRP A 302 13.11 -0.94 -16.31
N THR A 303 14.37 -1.19 -16.66
CA THR A 303 15.47 -1.34 -15.69
C THR A 303 16.29 -0.06 -15.50
N ARG A 304 16.00 1.00 -16.25
CA ARG A 304 16.67 2.30 -16.17
C ARG A 304 15.65 3.43 -16.23
N TYR A 305 15.69 4.32 -15.25
CA TYR A 305 14.70 5.38 -15.12
C TYR A 305 15.31 6.68 -14.58
N HIS A 306 14.57 7.77 -14.76
CA HIS A 306 14.94 9.10 -14.30
C HIS A 306 13.93 9.51 -13.23
N PHE A 307 14.40 9.91 -12.05
CA PHE A 307 13.55 10.46 -11.02
C PHE A 307 13.42 11.97 -11.18
N VAL A 308 12.20 12.45 -10.94
CA VAL A 308 11.87 13.86 -10.73
C VAL A 308 10.97 13.98 -9.51
#